data_AF-A0A0V0GNT6-F1
#
_entry.id   AF-A0A0V0GNT6-F1
#
_cell.length_a   1.000
_cell.length_b   1.000
_cell.length_c   1.000
_cell.angle_alpha   90.00
_cell.angle_beta   90.00
_cell.angle_gamma   90.00
#
_symmetry.space_group_name_H-M   'P 1'
#
loop_
_entity.id
_entity.type
_entity.pdbx_description
1 polymer ?
#
loop_
_entity_poly.entity_id
_entity_poly.type
_entity_poly.pdbx_seq_one_letter_code
_entity_poly.pdbx_strand_id
1 'polypeptide(L)'
;MDFAGLKRYIVRHISDKDGLRKQLPKALKLSRNPARLVVQCINKGSKKHVNSSRGRASLLAMECLLLMMGERRVVAIDKRTKNEAEQAALAWRARLISEGGIGKAQEMDAQGLLLLIGCFGIPQGFMDRDIRFL
;
A
#
# COMPACT_ATOMS: atom_id res chain seq x y z
N MET A 1 2.33 -11.99 12.97
CA MET A 1 3.22 -10.82 12.79
C MET A 1 2.44 -9.57 13.18
N ASP A 2 3.07 -8.64 13.88
CA ASP A 2 2.37 -7.48 14.47
C ASP A 2 2.30 -6.29 13.48
N PHE A 3 1.26 -6.30 12.63
CA PHE A 3 1.01 -5.19 11.69
C PHE A 3 0.61 -3.89 12.42
N ALA A 4 -0.02 -4.00 13.59
CA ALA A 4 -0.40 -2.85 14.40
C ALA A 4 0.85 -2.17 15.00
N GLY A 5 1.80 -2.96 15.47
CA GLY A 5 3.12 -2.52 15.93
C GLY A 5 3.91 -1.84 14.80
N LEU A 6 3.96 -2.45 13.62
CA LEU A 6 4.59 -1.83 12.45
C LEU A 6 3.97 -0.47 12.14
N LYS A 7 2.64 -0.37 12.11
CA LYS A 7 1.94 0.88 11.83
C LYS A 7 2.21 1.94 12.91
N ARG A 8 2.18 1.57 14.19
CA ARG A 8 2.52 2.48 15.31
C ARG A 8 3.95 2.98 15.21
N TYR A 9 4.89 2.09 14.88
CA TYR A 9 6.30 2.43 14.69
C TYR A 9 6.46 3.45 13.55
N ILE A 10 5.88 3.19 12.38
CA ILE A 10 5.95 4.13 11.26
C ILE A 10 5.34 5.49 11.63
N VAL A 11 4.17 5.51 12.28
CA VAL A 11 3.54 6.77 12.71
C VAL A 11 4.43 7.54 13.67
N ARG A 12 5.08 6.87 14.63
CA ARG A 12 5.99 7.49 15.61
C ARG A 12 7.22 8.12 14.95
N HIS A 13 7.72 7.53 13.87
CA HIS A 13 8.95 7.95 13.21
C HIS A 13 8.71 8.68 11.87
N ILE A 14 7.48 9.09 11.58
CA ILE A 14 7.09 9.60 10.26
C ILE A 14 7.77 10.91 9.85
N SER A 15 8.31 11.66 10.81
CA SER A 15 9.11 12.86 10.56
C SER A 15 10.46 12.52 9.93
N ASP A 16 11.02 11.33 10.23
CA ASP A 16 12.26 10.82 9.65
C ASP A 16 11.94 9.81 8.53
N LYS A 17 11.39 10.32 7.43
CA LYS A 17 11.01 9.48 6.27
C LYS A 17 12.22 8.79 5.65
N ASP A 18 13.36 9.46 5.60
CA ASP A 18 14.55 8.92 4.94
C ASP A 18 15.21 7.81 5.77
N GLY A 19 15.23 7.96 7.09
CA GLY A 19 15.60 6.87 8.00
C GLY A 19 14.69 5.66 7.83
N LEU A 20 13.37 5.87 7.75
CA LEU A 20 12.41 4.79 7.49
C LEU A 20 12.62 4.12 6.14
N ARG A 21 12.83 4.88 5.05
CA ARG A 21 13.13 4.33 3.71
C ARG A 21 14.42 3.52 3.67
N LYS A 22 15.41 3.87 4.51
CA LYS A 22 16.68 3.14 4.57
C LYS A 22 16.61 1.86 5.41
N GLN A 23 15.87 1.89 6.51
CA GLN A 23 15.85 0.80 7.51
C GLN A 23 14.70 -0.19 7.28
N LEU A 24 13.51 0.32 6.96
CA LEU A 24 12.30 -0.49 6.92
C LEU A 24 12.32 -1.56 5.82
N PRO A 25 12.76 -1.29 4.57
CA PRO A 25 12.88 -2.33 3.56
C PRO A 25 13.80 -3.48 4.02
N LYS A 26 14.92 -3.16 4.68
CA LYS A 26 15.86 -4.15 5.22
C LYS A 26 15.21 -5.00 6.32
N ALA A 27 14.46 -4.38 7.23
CA ALA A 27 13.72 -5.09 8.27
C ALA A 27 12.60 -5.96 7.69
N LEU A 28 11.89 -5.50 6.65
CA LEU A 28 10.86 -6.27 5.97
C LEU A 28 11.42 -7.56 5.33
N LYS A 29 12.65 -7.53 4.80
CA LYS A 29 13.32 -8.75 4.27
C LYS A 29 13.50 -9.84 5.31
N LEU A 30 13.64 -9.48 6.58
CA LEU A 30 13.81 -10.42 7.69
C LEU A 30 12.48 -11.01 8.18
N SER A 31 11.35 -10.45 7.74
CA SER A 31 10.03 -10.95 8.09
C SER A 31 9.68 -12.20 7.28
N ARG A 32 8.93 -13.12 7.89
CA ARG A 32 8.50 -14.37 7.23
C ARG A 32 7.60 -14.14 6.01
N ASN A 33 6.77 -13.09 6.05
CA ASN A 33 5.87 -12.75 4.95
C ASN A 33 5.64 -11.22 4.91
N PRO A 34 6.56 -10.46 4.27
CA PRO A 34 6.49 -9.00 4.25
C PRO A 34 5.25 -8.48 3.53
N ALA A 35 4.87 -9.14 2.43
CA ALA A 35 3.69 -8.78 1.65
C ALA A 35 2.41 -8.86 2.49
N ARG A 36 2.23 -9.96 3.26
CA ARG A 36 1.11 -10.13 4.19
C ARG A 36 1.09 -9.06 5.26
N LEU A 37 2.24 -8.79 5.87
CA LEU A 37 2.38 -7.80 6.93
C LEU A 37 1.95 -6.40 6.45
N VAL A 38 2.36 -6.03 5.24
CA VAL A 38 2.02 -4.74 4.64
C VAL A 38 0.57 -4.67 4.20
N VAL A 39 0.01 -5.73 3.58
CA VAL A 39 -1.41 -5.75 3.18
C VAL A 39 -2.34 -5.51 4.38
N GLN A 40 -2.00 -6.09 5.54
CA GLN A 40 -2.76 -5.89 6.78
C GLN A 40 -2.60 -4.47 7.35
N CYS A 41 -1.54 -3.75 6.98
CA CYS A 41 -1.40 -2.33 7.29
C CYS A 41 -2.30 -1.45 6.40
N ILE A 42 -2.73 -1.92 5.24
CA ILE A 42 -3.57 -1.14 4.33
C ILE A 42 -4.98 -1.06 4.94
N ASN A 43 -5.44 0.14 5.26
CA ASN A 43 -6.80 0.36 5.79
C ASN A 43 -7.88 0.23 4.69
N LYS A 44 -7.70 -0.65 3.70
CA LYS A 44 -8.56 -0.84 2.52
C LYS A 44 -8.97 0.47 1.83
N GLY A 45 -8.07 1.45 1.78
CA GLY A 45 -8.39 2.74 1.17
C GLY A 45 -9.49 3.54 1.85
N SER A 46 -9.74 3.33 3.14
CA SER A 46 -10.83 3.97 3.85
C SER A 46 -10.68 5.49 3.89
N LYS A 47 -11.71 6.22 3.45
CA LYS A 47 -11.76 7.69 3.38
C LYS A 47 -11.31 8.40 4.66
N LYS A 48 -11.67 7.86 5.82
CA LYS A 48 -11.28 8.42 7.14
C LYS A 48 -9.77 8.49 7.38
N HIS A 49 -8.99 7.75 6.59
CA HIS A 49 -7.54 7.71 6.72
C HIS A 49 -6.81 8.53 5.67
N VAL A 50 -7.51 9.07 4.67
CA VAL A 50 -6.93 9.98 3.69
C VAL A 50 -6.42 11.23 4.43
N ASN A 51 -5.20 11.65 4.13
CA ASN A 51 -4.46 12.72 4.81
C ASN A 51 -4.15 12.51 6.30
N SER A 52 -4.53 11.37 6.90
CA SER A 52 -4.18 11.04 8.29
C SER A 52 -2.76 10.48 8.42
N SER A 53 -2.18 10.54 9.61
CA SER A 53 -0.91 9.86 9.93
C SER A 53 -0.95 8.35 9.66
N ARG A 54 -2.11 7.72 9.92
CA ARG A 54 -2.34 6.30 9.64
C ARG A 54 -2.38 6.00 8.14
N GLY A 55 -2.89 6.92 7.33
CA GLY A 55 -2.88 6.82 5.87
C GLY A 55 -1.46 6.91 5.34
N ARG A 56 -0.73 7.96 5.75
CA ARG A 56 0.68 8.16 5.41
C ARG A 56 1.57 6.98 5.81
N ALA A 57 1.35 6.41 6.99
CA ALA A 57 2.06 5.21 7.43
C ALA A 57 1.78 3.99 6.54
N SER A 58 0.54 3.86 6.05
CA SER A 58 0.18 2.77 5.12
C SER A 58 0.87 2.95 3.76
N LEU A 59 0.92 4.18 3.23
CA LEU A 59 1.64 4.51 1.99
C LEU A 59 3.12 4.19 2.12
N LEU A 60 3.76 4.64 3.21
CA LEU A 60 5.18 4.40 3.43
C LEU A 60 5.49 2.91 3.59
N ALA A 61 4.59 2.13 4.20
CA ALA A 61 4.73 0.68 4.29
C ALA A 61 4.71 0.01 2.90
N MET A 62 3.82 0.45 2.01
CA MET A 62 3.77 -0.05 0.63
C MET A 62 4.99 0.39 -0.19
N GLU A 63 5.41 1.65 -0.05
CA GLU A 63 6.63 2.17 -0.66
C GLU A 63 7.86 1.35 -0.24
N CYS A 64 8.02 1.07 1.06
CA CYS A 64 9.11 0.27 1.57
C CYS A 64 9.04 -1.19 1.11
N LEU A 65 7.83 -1.73 0.90
CA LEU A 65 7.65 -3.04 0.30
C LEU A 65 8.15 -3.06 -1.14
N LEU A 66 7.80 -2.05 -1.96
CA LEU A 66 8.28 -1.93 -3.33
C LEU A 66 9.81 -1.80 -3.39
N LEU A 67 10.40 -0.96 -2.54
CA LEU A 67 11.86 -0.84 -2.45
C LEU A 67 12.50 -2.20 -2.12
N MET A 68 11.93 -2.93 -1.17
CA MET A 68 12.39 -4.27 -0.81
C MET A 68 12.30 -5.25 -1.99
N MET A 69 11.21 -5.22 -2.75
CA MET A 69 11.00 -6.07 -3.94
C MET A 69 11.87 -5.65 -5.12
N GLY A 70 12.20 -4.37 -5.30
CA GLY A 70 13.15 -3.93 -6.32
C GLY A 70 14.55 -4.48 -6.08
N GLU A 71 14.96 -4.57 -4.81
CA GLU A 71 16.24 -5.16 -4.43
C GLU A 71 16.24 -6.70 -4.50
N ARG A 72 15.12 -7.36 -4.21
CA ARG A 72 14.91 -8.80 -4.40
C ARG A 72 14.10 -9.02 -5.68
N ARG A 73 14.79 -9.19 -6.82
CA ARG A 73 14.20 -9.37 -8.17
C ARG A 73 12.89 -10.19 -8.23
N VAL A 74 12.68 -11.18 -7.36
CA VAL A 74 11.38 -11.84 -7.18
C VAL A 74 11.08 -12.07 -5.69
N VAL A 75 9.93 -11.58 -5.22
CA VAL A 75 9.33 -11.96 -3.93
C VAL A 75 8.04 -12.71 -4.23
N ALA A 76 7.99 -14.00 -3.89
CA ALA A 76 6.78 -14.79 -4.04
C ALA A 76 5.72 -14.30 -3.02
N ILE A 77 4.61 -13.76 -3.53
CA ILE A 77 3.45 -13.39 -2.72
C ILE A 77 2.46 -14.55 -2.75
N ASP A 78 2.06 -15.03 -1.57
CA ASP A 78 1.10 -16.13 -1.47
C ASP A 78 -0.28 -15.73 -2.00
N LYS A 79 -1.03 -16.72 -2.51
CA LYS A 79 -2.34 -16.51 -3.13
C LYS A 79 -3.35 -15.81 -2.21
N ARG A 80 -3.33 -16.11 -0.91
CA ARG A 80 -4.25 -15.49 0.06
C ARG A 80 -3.95 -13.99 0.21
N THR A 81 -2.68 -13.62 0.32
CA THR A 81 -2.26 -12.22 0.38
C THR A 81 -2.58 -11.47 -0.91
N LYS A 82 -2.37 -12.10 -2.07
CA LYS A 82 -2.72 -11.49 -3.37
C LYS A 82 -4.22 -11.23 -3.48
N ASN A 83 -5.06 -12.19 -3.12
CA ASN A 83 -6.52 -12.04 -3.15
C ASN A 83 -7.01 -10.94 -2.19
N GLU A 84 -6.41 -10.81 -1.01
CA GLU A 84 -6.76 -9.75 -0.05
C GLU A 84 -6.38 -8.36 -0.58
N ALA A 85 -5.20 -8.23 -1.20
CA ALA A 85 -4.76 -7.01 -1.85
C ALA A 85 -5.70 -6.62 -3.01
N GLU A 86 -6.08 -7.60 -3.83
CA GLU A 86 -7.00 -7.42 -4.95
C GLU A 86 -8.36 -6.90 -4.48
N GLN A 87 -8.96 -7.55 -3.47
CA GLN A 87 -10.22 -7.08 -2.89
C GLN A 87 -10.11 -5.67 -2.32
N ALA A 88 -9.00 -5.34 -1.66
CA ALA A 88 -8.75 -4.00 -1.14
C ALA A 88 -8.63 -2.96 -2.26
N ALA A 89 -7.94 -3.29 -3.36
CA ALA A 89 -7.79 -2.41 -4.52
C ALA A 89 -9.12 -2.18 -5.24
N LEU A 90 -9.92 -3.22 -5.45
CA LEU A 90 -11.25 -3.12 -6.06
C LEU A 90 -12.21 -2.28 -5.19
N ALA A 91 -12.21 -2.49 -3.88
CA ALA A 91 -13.01 -1.69 -2.96
C ALA A 91 -12.59 -0.21 -2.95
N TRP A 92 -11.28 0.06 -2.96
CA TRP A 92 -10.75 1.43 -3.02
C TRP A 92 -11.13 2.11 -4.33
N ARG A 93 -10.97 1.41 -5.47
CA ARG A 93 -11.40 1.88 -6.78
C ARG A 93 -12.89 2.19 -6.84
N ALA A 94 -13.73 1.27 -6.35
CA ALA A 94 -15.17 1.47 -6.30
C ALA A 94 -15.56 2.71 -5.49
N ARG A 95 -14.87 2.95 -4.35
CA ARG A 95 -15.03 4.19 -3.59
C ARG A 95 -14.68 5.42 -4.42
N LEU A 96 -13.51 5.47 -5.07
CA LEU A 96 -13.10 6.63 -5.87
C LEU A 96 -14.08 6.91 -7.02
N ILE A 97 -14.62 5.86 -7.64
CA ILE A 97 -15.68 6.01 -8.66
C ILE A 97 -16.92 6.66 -8.05
N SER A 98 -17.37 6.19 -6.88
CA SER A 98 -18.52 6.76 -6.18
C SER A 98 -18.30 8.22 -5.72
N GLU A 99 -17.04 8.63 -5.52
CA GLU A 99 -16.66 9.99 -5.11
C GLU A 99 -16.49 10.96 -6.30
N GLY A 100 -16.88 10.55 -7.52
CA GLY A 100 -16.84 11.39 -8.71
C GLY A 100 -15.79 10.99 -9.75
N GLY A 101 -15.20 9.81 -9.60
CA GLY A 101 -14.24 9.23 -10.53
C GLY A 101 -12.78 9.35 -10.07
N ILE A 102 -11.93 8.46 -10.60
CA ILE A 102 -10.51 8.38 -10.23
C ILE A 102 -9.75 9.68 -10.57
N GLY A 103 -10.11 10.36 -11.67
CA GLY A 103 -9.51 11.65 -12.03
C GLY A 103 -9.78 12.79 -11.04
N LYS A 104 -10.66 12.59 -10.05
CA LYS A 104 -10.91 13.53 -8.94
C LYS A 104 -10.34 13.04 -7.61
N ALA A 105 -9.61 11.92 -7.61
CA ALA A 105 -9.02 11.37 -6.40
C ALA A 105 -8.02 12.37 -5.78
N GLN A 106 -7.96 12.40 -4.45
CA GLN A 106 -6.90 13.13 -3.76
C GLN A 106 -5.54 12.48 -4.05
N GLU A 107 -4.47 13.27 -4.06
CA GLU A 107 -3.11 12.79 -4.36
C GLU A 107 -2.72 11.55 -3.53
N MET A 108 -3.01 11.57 -2.22
CA MET A 108 -2.74 10.43 -1.32
C MET A 108 -3.54 9.18 -1.69
N ASP A 109 -4.76 9.35 -2.20
CA ASP A 109 -5.61 8.25 -2.63
C ASP A 109 -5.11 7.64 -3.94
N ALA A 110 -4.77 8.48 -4.92
CA ALA A 110 -4.18 8.06 -6.17
C ALA A 110 -2.86 7.31 -5.94
N GLN A 111 -1.93 7.93 -5.19
CA GLN A 111 -0.66 7.34 -4.81
C GLN A 111 -0.84 6.04 -4.03
N GLY A 112 -1.78 6.01 -3.07
CA GLY A 112 -2.06 4.83 -2.27
C GLY A 112 -2.55 3.65 -3.10
N LEU A 113 -3.45 3.90 -4.05
CA LEU A 113 -3.98 2.87 -4.94
C LEU A 113 -2.93 2.40 -5.95
N LEU A 114 -2.13 3.32 -6.50
CA LEU A 114 -1.02 3.02 -7.40
C LEU A 114 0.03 2.13 -6.72
N LEU A 115 0.42 2.46 -5.50
CA LEU A 115 1.36 1.65 -4.70
C LEU A 115 0.80 0.25 -4.43
N LEU A 116 -0.49 0.15 -4.12
CA LEU A 116 -1.14 -1.14 -3.85
C LEU A 116 -1.13 -2.05 -5.09
N ILE A 117 -1.56 -1.55 -6.25
CA ILE A 117 -1.54 -2.36 -7.49
C ILE A 117 -0.10 -2.61 -7.98
N GLY A 118 0.83 -1.69 -7.74
CA GLY A 118 2.24 -1.90 -8.03
C GLY A 118 2.87 -3.00 -7.18
N CYS A 119 2.47 -3.11 -5.90
CA CYS A 119 2.98 -4.15 -5.01
C CYS A 119 2.42 -5.55 -5.32
N PHE A 120 1.13 -5.64 -5.63
CA PHE A 120 0.38 -6.90 -5.61
C PHE A 120 -0.17 -7.33 -6.98
N GLY A 121 0.01 -6.49 -8.00
CA GLY A 121 -0.51 -6.67 -9.35
C GLY A 121 -1.80 -5.89 -9.59
N ILE A 122 -2.10 -5.66 -10.88
CA ILE A 122 -3.28 -4.94 -11.34
C ILE A 122 -4.47 -5.91 -11.40
N PRO A 123 -5.58 -5.66 -10.67
CA PRO A 123 -6.80 -6.46 -10.76
C PRO A 123 -7.46 -6.34 -12.14
N GLN A 124 -8.14 -7.40 -12.61
CA GLN A 124 -8.87 -7.39 -13.89
C GLN A 124 -9.97 -6.31 -13.98
N GLY A 125 -10.47 -5.81 -12.84
CA GLY A 125 -11.46 -4.73 -12.81
C GLY A 125 -10.93 -3.33 -13.11
N PHE A 126 -9.61 -3.16 -13.30
CA PHE A 126 -9.00 -1.88 -13.66
C PHE A 126 -8.93 -1.73 -15.18
N MET A 127 -9.29 -0.54 -15.66
CA MET A 127 -9.13 -0.16 -17.06
C MET A 127 -7.90 0.72 -17.25
N ASP A 128 -7.42 0.85 -18.49
CA ASP A 128 -6.29 1.72 -18.84
C ASP A 128 -6.52 3.18 -18.40
N ARG A 129 -7.77 3.65 -18.51
CA ARG A 129 -8.15 4.99 -18.03
C ARG A 129 -7.96 5.13 -16.53
N ASP A 130 -8.20 4.07 -15.76
CA ASP A 130 -8.05 4.11 -14.31
C ASP A 130 -6.56 4.28 -13.97
N ILE A 131 -5.69 3.50 -14.63
CA ILE A 131 -4.24 3.58 -14.45
C ILE A 131 -3.69 4.94 -14.88
N ARG A 132 -4.19 5.50 -15.99
CA ARG A 132 -3.75 6.82 -16.50
C ARG A 132 -4.04 7.97 -15.52
N PHE A 133 -5.05 7.84 -14.67
CA PHE A 133 -5.44 8.87 -13.69
C PHE A 133 -4.86 8.65 -12.29
N LEU A 134 -4.15 7.54 -12.06
CA LEU A 134 -3.45 7.23 -10.80
C LEU A 134 -2.00 7.70 -10.85
#